data_AF-A0A952D796-F1
#
_entry.id   AF-A0A952D796-F1
#
_cell.length_a   1.000
_cell.length_b   1.000
_cell.length_c   1.000
_cell.angle_alpha   90.00
_cell.angle_beta   90.00
_cell.angle_gamma   90.00
#
_symmetry.space_group_name_H-M   'P 1'
#
loop_
_entity.id
_entity.type
_entity.pdbx_description
1 polymer ?
#
loop_
_entity_poly.entity_id
_entity_poly.type
_entity_poly.pdbx_seq_one_letter_code
_entity_poly.pdbx_strand_id
1 'polypeptide(L)'
;RTDFDEAAGIARLIGRRPDAEAVFREAGRNFARQVYGTISPVTRKMMRTLPALLTRPLALRHVRRVARRYLNGSARRMGGSIILDVTESVTRDAAPKLAGCAYYEAALRELIQLMVGGVGAVDHVRCASRGEGSCEWRAEWRPLRGKG
;
A
#
# COMPACT_ATOMS: atom_id res chain seq x y z
N ARG A 1 3.37 -6.11 -20.92
CA ARG A 1 1.93 -5.87 -21.19
C ARG A 1 1.14 -7.15 -20.90
N THR A 2 1.58 -8.31 -21.40
CA THR A 2 1.03 -9.64 -21.06
C THR A 2 0.87 -9.90 -19.55
N ASP A 3 1.91 -9.68 -18.74
CA ASP A 3 1.85 -9.92 -17.29
C ASP A 3 0.80 -9.06 -16.57
N PHE A 4 0.57 -7.83 -17.06
CA PHE A 4 -0.44 -6.93 -16.50
C PHE A 4 -1.84 -7.44 -16.82
N ASP A 5 -2.08 -7.81 -18.08
CA ASP A 5 -3.37 -8.31 -18.53
C ASP A 5 -3.73 -9.63 -17.86
N GLU A 6 -2.74 -10.50 -17.65
CA GLU A 6 -2.89 -11.75 -16.90
C GLU A 6 -3.26 -11.48 -15.43
N ALA A 7 -2.50 -10.61 -14.75
CA ALA A 7 -2.80 -10.24 -13.37
C ALA A 7 -4.18 -9.57 -13.23
N ALA A 8 -4.57 -8.75 -14.21
CA ALA A 8 -5.90 -8.15 -14.25
C ALA A 8 -6.99 -9.20 -14.52
N GLY A 9 -6.71 -10.22 -15.33
CA GLY A 9 -7.58 -11.37 -15.55
C GLY A 9 -7.82 -12.16 -14.25
N ILE A 10 -6.75 -12.47 -13.52
CA ILE A 10 -6.82 -13.15 -12.21
C ILE A 10 -7.63 -12.30 -11.23
N ALA A 11 -7.37 -10.98 -11.18
CA ALA A 11 -8.12 -10.08 -10.31
C ALA A 11 -9.62 -10.12 -10.63
N ARG A 12 -10.02 -10.11 -11.91
CA ARG A 12 -11.44 -10.22 -12.32
C ARG A 12 -12.06 -11.55 -11.90
N LEU A 13 -11.31 -12.65 -11.92
CA LEU A 13 -11.80 -13.93 -11.40
C LEU A 13 -12.08 -13.85 -9.90
N ILE A 14 -11.16 -13.26 -9.12
CA ILE A 14 -11.35 -13.03 -7.68
C ILE A 14 -12.59 -12.16 -7.43
N GLY A 15 -12.78 -11.11 -8.24
CA GLY A 15 -13.87 -10.17 -8.08
C GLY A 15 -15.28 -10.73 -8.30
N ARG A 16 -15.41 -11.93 -8.87
CA ARG A 16 -16.70 -12.64 -9.00
C ARG A 16 -17.15 -13.28 -7.69
N ARG A 17 -16.29 -13.36 -6.68
CA ARG A 17 -16.61 -13.95 -5.39
C ARG A 17 -17.48 -13.00 -4.55
N PRO A 18 -18.39 -13.51 -3.72
CA PRO A 18 -19.17 -12.69 -2.80
C PRO A 18 -18.29 -12.03 -1.71
N ASP A 19 -17.14 -12.64 -1.39
CA ASP A 19 -16.17 -12.15 -0.40
C ASP A 19 -14.96 -11.42 -1.04
N ALA A 20 -15.08 -10.97 -2.30
CA ALA A 20 -13.97 -10.42 -3.07
C ALA A 20 -13.19 -9.31 -2.34
N GLU A 21 -13.88 -8.38 -1.67
CA GLU A 21 -13.23 -7.31 -0.93
C GLU A 21 -12.31 -7.85 0.19
N ALA A 22 -12.77 -8.85 0.95
CA ALA A 22 -11.97 -9.47 2.01
C ALA A 22 -10.74 -10.16 1.42
N VAL A 23 -10.91 -10.84 0.27
CA VAL A 23 -9.81 -11.49 -0.45
C VAL A 23 -8.79 -10.47 -0.94
N PHE A 24 -9.22 -9.35 -1.55
CA PHE A 24 -8.29 -8.29 -1.97
C PHE A 24 -7.54 -7.67 -0.80
N ARG A 25 -8.22 -7.41 0.32
CA ARG A 25 -7.57 -6.90 1.54
C ARG A 25 -6.51 -7.86 2.06
N GLU A 26 -6.80 -9.16 2.12
CA GLU A 26 -5.84 -10.17 2.56
C GLU A 26 -4.67 -10.31 1.58
N ALA A 27 -4.93 -10.29 0.27
CA ALA A 27 -3.90 -10.28 -0.76
C ALA A 27 -2.97 -9.07 -0.60
N GLY A 28 -3.51 -7.88 -0.32
CA GLY A 28 -2.73 -6.67 -0.05
C GLY A 28 -1.84 -6.81 1.19
N ARG A 29 -2.37 -7.38 2.29
CA ARG A 29 -1.57 -7.66 3.50
C ARG A 29 -0.44 -8.65 3.21
N ASN A 30 -0.73 -9.73 2.50
CA ASN A 30 0.27 -10.75 2.17
C ASN A 30 1.36 -10.19 1.25
N PHE A 31 0.99 -9.39 0.26
CA PHE A 31 1.94 -8.63 -0.55
C PHE A 31 2.86 -7.76 0.33
N ALA A 32 2.30 -6.98 1.24
CA ALA A 32 3.08 -6.11 2.12
C ALA A 32 4.06 -6.91 3.00
N ARG A 33 3.64 -8.04 3.56
CA ARG A 33 4.49 -8.94 4.36
C ARG A 33 5.62 -9.53 3.54
N GLN A 34 5.34 -10.00 2.33
CA GLN A 34 6.35 -10.57 1.43
C GLN A 34 7.40 -9.52 1.05
N VAL A 35 6.94 -8.34 0.62
CA VAL A 35 7.85 -7.25 0.24
C VAL A 35 8.64 -6.74 1.45
N TYR A 36 8.03 -6.63 2.62
CA TYR A 36 8.74 -6.30 3.85
C TYR A 36 9.81 -7.35 4.20
N GLY A 37 9.54 -8.63 3.93
CA GLY A 37 10.50 -9.73 4.07
C GLY A 37 11.76 -9.56 3.22
N THR A 38 11.66 -8.89 2.06
CA THR A 38 12.82 -8.57 1.21
C THR A 38 13.73 -7.47 1.77
N ILE A 39 13.27 -6.72 2.78
CA ILE A 39 14.10 -5.71 3.46
C ILE A 39 15.06 -6.42 4.40
N SER A 40 16.34 -6.04 4.36
CA SER A 40 17.37 -6.66 5.20
C SER A 40 16.95 -6.66 6.69
N PRO A 41 17.25 -7.74 7.45
CA PRO A 41 16.91 -7.81 8.87
C PRO A 41 17.46 -6.62 9.67
N VAL A 42 18.66 -6.14 9.31
CA VAL A 42 19.30 -4.97 9.93
C VAL A 42 18.47 -3.72 9.71
N THR A 43 18.06 -3.43 8.48
CA THR A 43 17.23 -2.26 8.16
C THR A 43 15.86 -2.36 8.83
N ARG A 44 15.26 -3.56 8.87
CA ARG A 44 14.01 -3.80 9.61
C ARG A 44 14.14 -3.50 11.09
N LYS A 45 15.23 -3.95 11.72
CA LYS A 45 15.54 -3.65 13.13
C LYS A 45 15.69 -2.15 13.34
N MET A 46 16.48 -1.46 12.50
CA MET A 46 16.68 -0.01 12.58
C MET A 46 15.37 0.77 12.50
N MET A 47 14.46 0.43 11.57
CA MET A 47 13.17 1.11 11.46
C MET A 47 12.31 0.98 12.73
N ARG A 48 12.49 -0.10 13.51
CA ARG A 48 11.74 -0.33 14.76
C ARG A 48 12.40 0.26 16.00
N THR A 49 13.71 0.51 15.97
CA THR A 49 14.47 0.95 17.14
C THR A 49 14.86 2.42 17.11
N LEU A 50 14.97 3.03 15.93
CA LEU A 50 15.39 4.42 15.81
C LEU A 50 14.27 5.39 16.22
N PRO A 51 14.63 6.60 16.71
CA PRO A 51 13.69 7.68 16.95
C PRO A 51 12.88 8.01 15.68
N ALA A 52 11.64 8.45 15.87
CA ALA A 52 10.70 8.73 14.78
C ALA A 52 11.24 9.70 13.71
N LEU A 53 12.12 10.63 14.11
CA LEU A 53 12.77 11.58 13.20
C LEU A 53 13.63 10.88 12.14
N LEU A 54 14.28 9.78 12.49
CA LEU A 54 15.14 8.98 11.61
C LEU A 54 14.36 7.88 10.90
N THR A 55 13.38 7.28 11.57
CA THR A 55 12.55 6.20 11.02
C THR A 55 11.70 6.67 9.84
N ARG A 56 11.11 7.86 9.90
CA ARG A 56 10.23 8.39 8.84
C ARG A 56 10.89 8.53 7.46
N PRO A 57 12.04 9.21 7.30
CA PRO A 57 12.69 9.32 5.99
C PRO A 57 13.16 7.96 5.48
N LEU A 58 13.60 7.05 6.36
CA LEU A 58 13.97 5.69 5.99
C LEU A 58 12.77 4.89 5.48
N ALA A 59 11.67 4.87 6.23
CA ALA A 59 10.42 4.23 5.83
C ALA A 59 9.89 4.81 4.51
N LEU A 60 9.94 6.14 4.33
CA LEU A 60 9.51 6.77 3.07
C LEU A 60 10.30 6.26 1.86
N ARG A 61 11.63 6.10 2.01
CA ARG A 61 12.49 5.58 0.95
C ARG A 61 12.08 4.16 0.56
N HIS A 62 11.72 3.33 1.54
CA HIS A 62 11.21 1.99 1.29
C HIS A 62 9.83 2.01 0.63
N VAL A 63 8.86 2.77 1.15
CA VAL A 63 7.54 2.92 0.51
C VAL A 63 7.67 3.36 -0.94
N ARG A 64 8.51 4.37 -1.22
CA ARG A 64 8.80 4.85 -2.59
C ARG A 64 9.40 3.80 -3.50
N ARG A 65 10.28 2.95 -2.96
CA ARG A 65 10.86 1.85 -3.72
C ARG A 65 9.80 0.80 -4.04
N VAL A 66 8.99 0.44 -3.05
CA VAL A 66 7.91 -0.56 -3.22
C VAL A 66 6.85 -0.07 -4.20
N ALA A 67 6.39 1.17 -4.06
CA ALA A 67 5.40 1.78 -4.95
C ALA A 67 5.85 1.69 -6.41
N ARG A 68 7.09 2.13 -6.69
CA ARG A 68 7.65 2.13 -8.05
C ARG A 68 7.89 0.74 -8.61
N ARG A 69 8.39 -0.19 -7.78
CA ARG A 69 8.81 -1.51 -8.26
C ARG A 69 7.65 -2.50 -8.41
N TYR A 70 6.63 -2.39 -7.58
CA TYR A 70 5.64 -3.45 -7.44
C TYR A 70 4.19 -2.99 -7.58
N LEU A 71 3.90 -1.70 -7.38
CA LEU A 71 2.53 -1.19 -7.40
C LEU A 71 2.24 -0.32 -8.63
N ASN A 72 3.19 -0.23 -9.58
CA ASN A 72 3.14 0.69 -10.71
C ASN A 72 2.70 2.10 -10.30
N GLY A 73 3.31 2.59 -9.23
CA GLY A 73 2.89 3.79 -8.55
C GLY A 73 4.04 4.61 -7.98
N SER A 74 3.69 5.72 -7.37
CA SER A 74 4.62 6.61 -6.70
C SER A 74 4.16 6.88 -5.27
N ALA A 75 5.10 7.26 -4.41
CA ALA A 75 4.78 7.65 -3.05
C ALA A 75 5.43 8.98 -2.68
N ARG A 76 4.64 9.88 -2.11
CA ARG A 76 5.10 11.19 -1.65
C ARG A 76 4.63 11.46 -0.23
N ARG A 77 5.40 12.29 0.49
CA ARG A 77 4.95 12.81 1.79
C ARG A 77 4.12 14.05 1.54
N MET A 78 3.01 14.18 2.23
CA MET A 78 2.18 15.37 2.27
C MET A 78 1.84 15.67 3.74
N GLY A 79 2.56 16.61 4.34
CA GLY A 79 2.46 16.93 5.77
C GLY A 79 2.72 15.71 6.67
N GLY A 80 1.70 15.34 7.45
CA GLY A 80 1.68 14.19 8.35
C GLY A 80 1.29 12.86 7.70
N SER A 81 1.15 12.82 6.37
CA SER A 81 0.65 11.65 5.64
C SER A 81 1.57 11.22 4.51
N ILE A 82 1.43 9.97 4.08
CA ILE A 82 1.94 9.47 2.81
C ILE A 82 0.79 9.42 1.81
N ILE A 83 1.03 9.89 0.60
CA ILE A 83 0.17 9.66 -0.56
C ILE A 83 0.83 8.57 -1.42
N LEU A 84 0.09 7.48 -1.65
CA LEU A 84 0.39 6.49 -2.69
C LEU A 84 -0.49 6.81 -3.90
N ASP A 85 0.13 7.05 -5.05
CA ASP A 85 -0.55 7.24 -6.33
C ASP A 85 -0.26 6.04 -7.22
N VAL A 86 -1.30 5.38 -7.72
CA VAL A 86 -1.20 4.25 -8.65
C VAL A 86 -1.89 4.62 -9.95
N THR A 87 -1.08 4.77 -10.99
CA THR A 87 -1.54 5.21 -12.32
C THR A 87 -2.26 4.09 -13.05
N GLU A 88 -1.70 2.86 -13.03
CA GLU A 88 -2.35 1.69 -13.63
C GLU A 88 -2.51 0.60 -12.58
N SER A 89 -3.72 0.52 -12.04
CA SER A 89 -4.08 -0.43 -11.01
C SER A 89 -4.63 -1.71 -11.63
N VAL A 90 -4.01 -2.84 -11.29
CA VAL A 90 -4.37 -4.18 -11.82
C VAL A 90 -5.73 -4.64 -11.30
N THR A 91 -6.10 -4.25 -10.08
CA THR A 91 -7.33 -4.70 -9.42
C THR A 91 -8.47 -3.69 -9.50
N ARG A 92 -8.25 -2.48 -10.04
CA ARG A 92 -9.22 -1.38 -10.01
C ARG A 92 -10.62 -1.79 -10.46
N ASP A 93 -10.72 -2.36 -11.66
CA ASP A 93 -12.00 -2.73 -12.28
C ASP A 93 -12.31 -4.22 -12.08
N ALA A 94 -11.65 -4.85 -11.12
CA ALA A 94 -11.77 -6.29 -10.90
C ALA A 94 -13.07 -6.67 -10.20
N ALA A 95 -13.66 -5.78 -9.39
CA ALA A 95 -14.84 -6.07 -8.59
C ALA A 95 -15.75 -4.84 -8.44
N PRO A 96 -17.07 -5.04 -8.20
CA PRO A 96 -18.01 -3.95 -7.97
C PRO A 96 -17.65 -3.07 -6.76
N LYS A 97 -18.23 -1.87 -6.70
CA LYS A 97 -18.13 -0.95 -5.54
C LYS A 97 -16.69 -0.67 -5.10
N LEU A 98 -15.74 -0.67 -6.04
CA LEU A 98 -14.32 -0.42 -5.79
C LEU A 98 -13.63 -1.46 -4.89
N ALA A 99 -14.18 -2.66 -4.72
CA ALA A 99 -13.62 -3.69 -3.82
C ALA A 99 -12.17 -4.09 -4.20
N GLY A 100 -11.81 -3.99 -5.48
CA GLY A 100 -10.44 -4.24 -5.93
C GLY A 100 -9.43 -3.21 -5.42
N CYS A 101 -9.83 -1.96 -5.18
CA CYS A 101 -8.98 -0.92 -4.61
C CYS A 101 -8.58 -1.21 -3.16
N ALA A 102 -9.33 -2.06 -2.45
CA ALA A 102 -9.01 -2.47 -1.09
C ALA A 102 -7.67 -3.24 -0.98
N TYR A 103 -7.17 -3.81 -2.10
CA TYR A 103 -5.83 -4.39 -2.18
C TYR A 103 -4.73 -3.37 -1.83
N TYR A 104 -4.75 -2.22 -2.49
CA TYR A 104 -3.71 -1.19 -2.32
C TYR A 104 -3.82 -0.49 -0.97
N GLU A 105 -5.05 -0.27 -0.49
CA GLU A 105 -5.29 0.25 0.86
C GLU A 105 -4.67 -0.66 1.92
N ALA A 106 -5.02 -1.96 1.88
CA ALA A 106 -4.51 -2.94 2.83
C ALA A 106 -2.99 -3.13 2.72
N ALA A 107 -2.44 -3.13 1.50
CA ALA A 107 -1.01 -3.20 1.26
C ALA A 107 -0.26 -2.02 1.88
N LEU A 108 -0.73 -0.79 1.63
CA LEU A 108 -0.10 0.41 2.18
C LEU A 108 -0.19 0.42 3.70
N ARG A 109 -1.36 0.09 4.26
CA ARG A 109 -1.61 0.03 5.70
C ARG A 109 -0.66 -0.96 6.39
N GLU A 110 -0.64 -2.20 5.92
CA GLU A 110 0.19 -3.27 6.49
C GLU A 110 1.69 -2.95 6.35
N LEU A 111 2.12 -2.42 5.20
CA LEU A 111 3.51 -2.06 4.97
C LEU A 111 3.99 -0.98 5.95
N ILE A 112 3.21 0.09 6.13
CA ILE A 112 3.52 1.16 7.10
C ILE A 112 3.54 0.57 8.52
N GLN A 113 2.54 -0.24 8.88
CA GLN A 113 2.48 -0.90 10.18
C GLN A 113 3.73 -1.74 10.47
N LEU A 114 4.21 -2.51 9.49
CA LEU A 114 5.41 -3.35 9.65
C LEU A 114 6.70 -2.54 9.81
N MET A 115 6.79 -1.38 9.16
CA MET A 115 7.98 -0.52 9.18
C MET A 115 8.04 0.39 10.40
N VAL A 116 6.95 1.09 10.72
CA VAL A 116 6.96 2.15 11.75
C VAL A 116 6.08 1.83 12.96
N GLY A 117 5.41 0.67 12.98
CA GLY A 117 4.61 0.18 14.10
C GLY A 117 3.29 0.91 14.35
N GLY A 118 2.97 1.93 13.55
CA GLY A 118 1.72 2.68 13.67
C GLY A 118 1.29 3.29 12.33
N VAL A 119 0.05 3.02 11.96
CA VAL A 119 -0.65 3.65 10.84
C VAL A 119 -2.01 4.13 11.32
N GLY A 120 -2.36 5.36 10.95
CA GLY A 120 -3.69 5.92 11.22
C GLY A 120 -4.70 5.47 10.15
N ALA A 121 -5.62 6.36 9.80
CA ALA A 121 -6.53 6.13 8.69
C ALA A 121 -5.77 6.00 7.37
N VAL A 122 -6.30 5.17 6.46
CA VAL A 122 -5.85 5.08 5.08
C VAL A 122 -7.06 5.31 4.21
N ASP A 123 -7.15 6.50 3.62
CA ASP A 123 -8.32 6.94 2.86
C ASP A 123 -8.06 6.81 1.35
N HIS A 124 -8.98 6.23 0.62
CA HIS A 124 -8.96 6.18 -0.84
C HIS A 124 -9.49 7.51 -1.41
N VAL A 125 -8.61 8.50 -1.51
CA VAL A 125 -8.96 9.89 -1.80
C VAL A 125 -9.21 10.17 -3.28
N ARG A 126 -8.59 9.40 -4.19
CA ARG A 126 -8.91 9.46 -5.62
C ARG A 126 -9.03 8.08 -6.24
N CYS A 127 -9.90 7.91 -7.23
CA CYS A 127 -10.09 6.65 -7.94
C CYS A 127 -10.31 6.88 -9.43
N ALA A 128 -9.51 6.19 -10.25
CA ALA A 128 -9.67 6.25 -11.70
C ALA A 128 -11.02 5.68 -12.18
N SER A 129 -11.65 4.73 -11.48
CA SER A 129 -13.00 4.25 -11.84
C SER A 129 -14.10 5.30 -11.59
N ARG A 130 -13.80 6.36 -10.83
CA ARG A 130 -14.67 7.54 -10.68
C ARG A 130 -14.35 8.66 -11.68
N GLY A 131 -13.45 8.42 -12.65
CA GLY A 131 -13.04 9.42 -13.63
C GLY A 131 -11.97 10.41 -13.14
N GLU A 132 -11.31 10.12 -12.01
CA GLU A 132 -10.40 11.07 -11.35
C GLU A 132 -8.93 10.94 -11.80
N GLY A 133 -8.66 10.17 -12.86
CA GLY A 133 -7.34 10.02 -13.50
C GLY A 133 -6.49 8.88 -12.95
N SER A 134 -6.22 8.85 -11.64
CA SER A 134 -5.45 7.79 -10.97
C SER A 134 -6.13 7.34 -9.67
N CYS A 135 -5.64 6.25 -9.07
CA CYS A 135 -6.04 5.87 -7.72
C CYS A 135 -5.04 6.42 -6.70
N GLU A 136 -5.50 7.24 -5.75
CA GLU A 136 -4.66 7.79 -4.69
C GLU A 136 -5.16 7.34 -3.30
N TRP A 137 -4.24 6.85 -2.47
CA TRP A 137 -4.48 6.55 -1.06
C TRP A 137 -3.66 7.46 -0.17
N ARG A 138 -4.32 8.05 0.84
CA ARG A 138 -3.70 8.87 1.86
C ARG A 138 -3.61 8.08 3.16
N ALA A 139 -2.39 7.72 3.56
CA ALA A 139 -2.14 7.09 4.85
C ALA A 139 -1.62 8.10 5.87
N GLU A 140 -2.31 8.24 7.00
CA GLU A 140 -1.73 8.84 8.19
C GLU A 140 -0.65 7.91 8.74
N TRP A 141 0.53 8.46 9.06
CA TRP A 141 1.57 7.70 9.76
C TRP A 141 2.02 8.44 11.01
N ARG A 142 1.39 8.09 12.13
CA ARG A 142 1.72 8.65 13.44
C ARG A 142 3.02 8.00 13.93
N PRO A 143 3.90 8.76 14.61
CA PRO A 143 4.99 8.11 15.33
C PRO A 143 4.38 7.13 16.34
N LEU A 144 5.01 5.98 16.55
CA LEU A 144 4.84 5.30 17.83
C LEU A 144 5.11 6.33 18.92
N ARG A 145 4.14 6.55 19.83
CA ARG A 145 4.41 7.31 21.05
C ARG A 145 5.63 6.67 21.74
N GLY A 146 6.55 7.53 22.17
CA GLY A 146 7.94 7.20 22.42
C GLY A 146 8.20 6.00 23.33
N LYS A 147 9.33 5.35 23.10
CA LYS A 147 10.26 5.16 24.21
C LYS A 147 11.08 6.44 24.27
N GLY A 148 10.75 7.29 25.24
CA GLY A 148 11.70 8.29 25.73
C GLY A 148 12.90 7.60 26.34
#